data_AF-A0ABD5VUF3-F1
#
_entry.id   AF-A0ABD5VUF3-F1
#
_cell.length_a   1.000
_cell.length_b   1.000
_cell.length_c   1.000
_cell.angle_alpha   90.00
_cell.angle_beta   90.00
_cell.angle_gamma   90.00
#
_symmetry.space_group_name_H-M   'P 1'
#
loop_
_entity.id
_entity.type
_entity.pdbx_description
1 polymer ?
#
loop_
_entity_poly.entity_id
_entity_poly.type
_entity_poly.pdbx_seq_one_letter_code
_entity_poly.pdbx_strand_id
1 'polypeptide(L)' 'MTTDEALPNDDGAQATDAPTDAASFNAALQRLLRAAHRNDVPIRGAWQSRNEETDIPDWDIQITEVKKPDVVER' A
#
# COMPACT_ATOMS: atom_id res chain seq x y z
N MET A 1 20.20 5.08 40.10
CA MET A 1 19.86 6.02 39.01
C MET A 1 19.77 5.18 37.74
N THR A 2 18.63 5.30 37.08
CA THR A 2 18.10 4.41 36.05
C THR A 2 19.00 4.30 34.81
N THR A 3 19.09 3.09 34.26
CA THR A 3 19.72 2.70 33.00
C THR A 3 19.29 3.62 31.85
N ASP A 4 20.26 4.29 31.22
CA ASP A 4 20.10 4.95 29.93
C ASP A 4 20.25 3.87 28.84
N GLU A 5 19.18 3.10 28.65
CA GLU A 5 19.04 2.18 27.53
C GLU A 5 18.61 3.02 26.33
N ALA A 6 19.59 3.44 25.53
CA ALA A 6 19.33 3.90 24.19
C ALA A 6 18.64 2.75 23.44
N LEU A 7 17.32 2.88 23.29
CA LEU A 7 16.54 2.04 22.40
C LEU A 7 17.28 2.00 21.06
N PRO A 8 17.56 0.80 20.48
CA PRO A 8 17.89 0.79 19.07
C PRO A 8 16.70 1.44 18.40
N ASN A 9 16.96 2.54 17.68
CA ASN A 9 16.00 3.01 16.72
C ASN A 9 15.83 1.83 15.75
N ASP A 10 14.79 1.04 16.00
CA ASP A 10 14.12 0.23 15.00
C ASP A 10 13.44 1.27 14.08
N ASP A 11 14.26 2.09 13.44
CA ASP A 11 14.06 2.52 12.07
C ASP A 11 14.12 1.22 11.29
N GLY A 12 13.04 0.44 11.42
CA GLY A 12 12.70 -0.62 10.50
C GLY A 12 12.66 0.09 9.18
N ALA A 13 13.82 0.05 8.50
CA ALA A 13 14.05 0.63 7.22
C ALA A 13 12.88 0.09 6.40
N GLN A 14 11.88 0.93 6.18
CA GLN A 14 10.89 0.65 5.18
C GLN A 14 11.72 0.71 3.92
N ALA A 15 12.29 -0.44 3.55
CA ALA A 15 12.85 -0.64 2.24
C ALA A 15 11.78 -0.09 1.33
N THR A 16 12.12 1.01 0.66
CA THR A 16 11.36 1.54 -0.45
C THR A 16 11.51 0.47 -1.51
N ASP A 17 10.71 -0.59 -1.38
CA ASP A 17 10.61 -1.72 -2.30
C ASP A 17 9.94 -1.17 -3.55
N ALA A 18 10.72 -0.34 -4.25
CA ALA A 18 10.36 0.27 -5.50
C ALA A 18 10.27 -0.88 -6.49
N PRO A 19 9.08 -1.15 -7.03
CA PRO A 19 8.91 -2.30 -7.89
C PRO A 19 9.72 -2.11 -9.16
N THR A 20 10.58 -3.07 -9.47
CA THR A 20 11.42 -3.08 -10.68
C THR A 20 10.88 -4.02 -11.75
N ASP A 21 9.87 -4.83 -11.41
CA ASP A 21 9.19 -5.73 -12.30
C ASP A 21 7.68 -5.80 -12.00
N ALA A 22 6.92 -6.44 -12.88
CA ALA A 22 5.47 -6.54 -12.74
C ALA A 22 5.04 -7.35 -11.50
N ALA A 23 5.85 -8.31 -11.05
CA ALA A 23 5.52 -9.17 -9.92
C ALA A 23 5.67 -8.41 -8.60
N SER A 24 6.77 -7.68 -8.43
CA SER A 24 7.03 -6.76 -7.31
C SER A 24 6.01 -5.63 -7.30
N PHE A 25 5.64 -5.06 -8.46
CA PHE A 25 4.56 -4.06 -8.54
C PHE A 25 3.23 -4.61 -8.02
N ASN A 26 2.83 -5.79 -8.50
CA ASN A 26 1.59 -6.44 -8.06
C ASN A 26 1.63 -6.76 -6.55
N ALA A 27 2.76 -7.24 -6.03
CA ALA A 27 2.92 -7.54 -4.61
C ALA A 27 2.80 -6.27 -3.74
N ALA A 28 3.42 -5.17 -4.17
CA ALA A 28 3.35 -3.87 -3.51
C ALA A 28 1.91 -3.32 -3.51
N LEU A 29 1.22 -3.37 -4.65
CA LEU A 29 -0.17 -2.93 -4.79
C LEU A 29 -1.11 -3.75 -3.88
N GLN A 30 -0.95 -5.07 -3.85
CA GLN A 30 -1.74 -5.92 -2.94
C GLN A 30 -1.50 -5.58 -1.47
N ARG A 31 -0.24 -5.33 -1.08
CA ARG A 31 0.10 -4.91 0.29
C ARG A 31 -0.57 -3.60 0.64
N LEU A 32 -0.54 -2.63 -0.27
CA LEU A 32 -1.17 -1.32 -0.11
C LEU A 32 -2.69 -1.45 0.07
N LEU A 33 -3.37 -2.16 -0.82
CA LEU A 33 -4.84 -2.34 -0.74
C LEU A 33 -5.27 -3.04 0.55
N ARG A 34 -4.53 -4.07 1.00
CA ARG A 34 -4.79 -4.74 2.28
C ARG A 34 -4.58 -3.81 3.48
N ALA A 35 -3.54 -2.98 3.44
CA ALA A 35 -3.28 -2.02 4.51
C ALA A 35 -4.38 -0.96 4.60
N ALA A 36 -4.76 -0.38 3.45
CA ALA A 36 -5.85 0.58 3.37
C ALA A 36 -7.17 -0.02 3.87
N HIS A 37 -7.50 -1.25 3.48
CA HIS A 37 -8.69 -1.95 3.97
C HIS A 37 -8.67 -2.19 5.49
N ARG A 38 -7.54 -2.63 6.06
CA ARG A 38 -7.40 -2.84 7.52
C ARG A 38 -7.49 -1.55 8.34
N ASN A 39 -7.22 -0.41 7.71
CA ASN A 39 -7.26 0.91 8.34
C ASN A 39 -8.55 1.67 7.98
N ASP A 40 -9.59 0.97 7.50
CA ASP A 40 -10.89 1.53 7.13
C ASP A 40 -10.82 2.67 6.08
N VAL A 41 -9.78 2.68 5.26
CA VAL A 41 -9.65 3.61 4.13
C VAL A 41 -10.51 3.08 2.98
N PRO A 42 -11.49 3.86 2.48
CA PRO A 42 -12.34 3.43 1.37
C PRO A 42 -11.53 3.38 0.07
N ILE A 43 -11.16 2.17 -0.36
CA ILE A 43 -10.34 1.96 -1.57
C ILE A 43 -11.15 1.82 -2.86
N ARG A 44 -12.44 1.49 -2.78
CA ARG A 44 -13.28 1.30 -3.98
C ARG A 44 -13.60 2.65 -4.61
N GLY A 45 -13.37 2.78 -5.92
CA GLY A 45 -13.67 4.02 -6.65
C GLY A 45 -12.72 4.26 -7.83
N ALA A 46 -12.81 5.48 -8.37
CA ALA A 46 -11.93 6.01 -9.40
C ALA A 46 -11.00 7.06 -8.77
N TRP A 47 -9.71 7.01 -9.12
CA TRP A 47 -8.67 7.88 -8.58
C TRP A 47 -7.78 8.37 -9.72
N GLN A 48 -7.41 9.64 -9.68
CA GLN A 48 -6.44 10.20 -10.60
C GLN A 48 -5.10 10.30 -9.89
N SER A 49 -4.10 9.60 -10.42
CA SER A 49 -2.70 9.79 -10.03
C SER A 49 -2.09 10.77 -11.02
N ARG A 50 -2.03 12.04 -10.60
CA ARG A 50 -1.40 13.11 -11.38
C ARG A 50 0.07 13.20 -11.00
N ASN A 51 0.95 13.20 -11.99
CA ASN A 51 2.39 13.33 -11.76
C ASN A 51 2.85 14.72 -12.22
N GLU A 52 3.86 15.28 -11.54
CA GLU A 52 4.39 16.61 -11.86
C GLU A 52 5.50 16.51 -12.93
N GLU A 53 6.16 15.37 -13.01
CA GLU A 53 7.26 15.09 -13.92
C GLU A 53 6.77 14.85 -15.35
N THR A 54 7.41 15.49 -16.32
CA THR A 54 7.00 15.46 -17.73
C THR A 54 7.20 14.11 -18.43
N ASP A 55 8.04 13.24 -17.87
CA ASP A 55 8.35 11.92 -18.38
C ASP A 55 7.50 10.80 -17.76
N ILE A 56 6.70 11.13 -16.73
CA ILE A 56 5.80 10.19 -16.07
C ILE A 56 4.36 10.51 -16.47
N PRO A 57 3.63 9.58 -17.13
CA PRO A 57 2.26 9.85 -17.52
C PRO A 57 1.34 9.90 -16.30
N ASP A 58 0.25 10.67 -16.40
CA ASP A 58 -0.87 10.55 -15.45
C ASP A 58 -1.56 9.20 -15.59
N TRP A 59 -2.06 8.67 -14.48
CA TRP A 59 -2.85 7.44 -14.46
C TRP A 59 -4.26 7.66 -13.93
N ASP A 60 -5.22 7.03 -14.60
CA ASP A 60 -6.55 6.80 -14.05
C ASP A 60 -6.58 5.40 -13.42
N ILE A 61 -6.96 5.32 -12.15
CA ILE A 61 -6.95 4.11 -11.35
C ILE A 61 -8.38 3.79 -10.95
N GLN A 62 -8.90 2.67 -11.43
CA GLN A 62 -10.22 2.16 -11.08
C GLN A 62 -10.08 0.91 -10.20
N ILE A 63 -10.57 0.99 -8.96
CA ILE A 63 -10.58 -0.14 -8.03
C ILE A 63 -12.02 -0.65 -7.89
N THR A 64 -12.25 -1.86 -8.39
CA THR A 64 -13.52 -2.60 -8.25
C THR A 64 -13.30 -3.93 -7.57
N GLU A 65 -14.28 -4.34 -6.78
CA GLU A 65 -14.29 -5.66 -6.18
C GLU A 65 -14.74 -6.71 -7.21
N VAL A 66 -13.89 -7.71 -7.45
CA VAL A 66 -14.16 -8.76 -8.44
C VAL A 66 -14.72 -10.04 -7.81
N LYS A 67 -14.45 -10.28 -6.52
CA LYS A 67 -15.06 -11.31 -5.66
C LYS A 67 -14.97 -10.86 -4.20
N LYS A 68 -16.04 -11.06 -3.43
CA LYS A 68 -16.06 -10.92 -1.97
C LYS A 68 -15.56 -12.19 -1.30
N PRO A 69 -15.04 -12.10 -0.05
CA PRO A 69 -14.94 -13.28 0.81
C PRO A 69 -16.33 -13.89 0.98
N ASP A 70 -16.45 -15.20 0.80
CA ASP A 70 -17.64 -15.92 1.20
C ASP A 70 -17.84 -15.71 2.71
N VAL A 71 -18.99 -15.13 3.08
CA VAL A 71 -19.42 -15.07 4.47
C VAL A 71 -19.99 -16.43 4.80
N VAL A 72 -19.28 -17.24 5.59
CA VAL A 72 -19.93 -18.34 6.31
C VAL A 72 -20.64 -17.70 7.50
N GLU A 73 -21.97 -17.69 7.49
CA GLU A 73 -22.84 -17.16 8.55
C GLU A 73 -22.45 -17.70 9.95
N ARG A 74 -22.37 -16.81 10.95
CA ARG A 74 -22.70 -17.07 12.37
C ARG A 74 -23.21 -15.81 13.05
#